data_AF-A0A7Y4XJ24-F1
#
_entry.id   AF-A0A7Y4XJ24-F1
#
_cell.length_a   1.000
_cell.length_b   1.000
_cell.length_c   1.000
_cell.angle_alpha   90.00
_cell.angle_beta   90.00
_cell.angle_gamma   90.00
#
_symmetry.space_group_name_H-M   'P 1'
#
loop_
_entity.id
_entity.type
_entity.pdbx_description
1 polymer ?
#
loop_
_entity_poly.entity_id
_entity_poly.type
_entity_poly.pdbx_seq_one_letter_code
_entity_poly.pdbx_strand_id
1 'polypeptide(L)'
;MIETSNKLQGGSAGVRMGGDGGVSQERASDLPGFSPQQVAGAVSKLISATIGDCAVVFSRSTAHKHYSLADIEWMILPAVVTGQVYVAEAQHKESGARAPVAVVLWASVSVETDQRLMANIGQKIRLRPDEWKSGDVLWIIDVAGDPTALAGALRQLAVTVFKDRSVKIVISDGPSQLRVADLHEVNTPTPHSNTGARAG
;
A
#
# COMPACT_ATOMS: atom_id res chain seq x y z
N MET A 1 31.95 83.21 21.00
CA MET A 1 30.65 83.46 20.33
C MET A 1 29.64 82.54 21.01
N ILE A 2 28.88 83.10 21.98
CA ILE A 2 27.45 82.87 22.35
C ILE A 2 26.91 81.42 22.26
N GLU A 3 26.23 80.76 23.21
CA GLU A 3 25.81 80.90 24.61
C GLU A 3 25.39 79.49 25.12
N THR A 4 25.67 79.24 26.40
CA THR A 4 24.87 78.60 27.48
C THR A 4 23.62 77.71 27.26
N SER A 5 23.55 76.66 28.12
CA SER A 5 22.36 76.12 28.84
C SER A 5 21.41 75.13 28.12
N ASN A 6 20.64 74.20 28.73
CA ASN A 6 20.53 73.53 30.05
C ASN A 6 19.30 72.57 29.96
N LYS A 7 19.21 71.56 30.86
CA LYS A 7 18.01 70.84 31.39
C LYS A 7 17.18 69.82 30.57
N LEU A 8 17.22 68.57 31.07
CA LEU A 8 16.18 67.73 31.75
C LEU A 8 14.68 67.73 31.34
N GLN A 9 14.08 66.54 31.54
CA GLN A 9 12.65 66.08 31.48
C GLN A 9 12.13 65.74 30.07
N GLY A 10 11.36 64.68 29.81
CA GLY A 10 10.59 63.71 30.59
C GLY A 10 9.42 63.23 29.71
N GLY A 11 8.94 61.99 29.87
CA GLY A 11 7.71 61.47 29.20
C GLY A 11 8.01 60.35 28.21
N SER A 12 7.72 59.09 28.54
CA SER A 12 6.41 58.41 28.67
C SER A 12 6.16 57.52 27.45
N ALA A 13 5.75 56.29 27.78
CA ALA A 13 5.54 55.17 26.90
C ALA A 13 4.55 55.43 25.75
N GLY A 14 4.82 54.77 24.62
CA GLY A 14 3.91 54.62 23.50
C GLY A 14 4.38 53.45 22.64
N VAL A 15 3.90 52.25 22.99
CA VAL A 15 4.08 51.01 22.25
C VAL A 15 3.69 51.22 20.79
N ARG A 16 4.65 51.02 19.88
CA ARG A 16 4.38 50.95 18.43
C ARG A 16 3.96 49.53 18.08
N MET A 17 2.68 49.37 17.76
CA MET A 17 2.16 48.25 16.98
C MET A 17 2.76 48.30 15.57
N GLY A 18 3.24 47.16 15.07
CA GLY A 18 3.71 47.00 13.69
C GLY A 18 4.78 45.92 13.56
N GLY A 19 4.37 44.66 13.53
CA GLY A 19 5.24 43.52 13.28
C GLY A 19 4.48 42.51 12.44
N ASP A 20 4.49 42.73 11.13
CA ASP A 20 3.91 41.91 10.09
C ASP A 20 4.57 40.51 10.13
N GLY A 21 3.89 39.55 10.75
CA GLY A 21 4.31 38.16 10.85
C GLY A 21 4.04 37.41 9.55
N GLY A 22 4.63 37.88 8.44
CA GLY A 22 4.73 37.12 7.21
C GLY A 22 5.56 35.87 7.46
N VAL A 23 4.89 34.75 7.74
CA VAL A 23 5.52 33.43 7.76
C VAL A 23 6.07 33.20 6.35
N SER A 24 7.39 33.34 6.23
CA SER A 24 8.15 33.34 4.98
C SER A 24 7.80 32.12 4.13
N GLN A 25 7.06 32.40 3.05
CA GLN A 25 6.81 31.50 1.93
C GLN A 25 8.11 31.10 1.18
N GLU A 26 9.24 31.75 1.49
CA GLU A 26 10.57 31.48 0.94
C GLU A 26 11.25 30.21 1.47
N ARG A 27 10.87 29.66 2.63
CA ARG A 27 11.54 28.44 3.16
C ARG A 27 11.17 27.15 2.44
N ALA A 28 10.10 27.14 1.66
CA ALA A 28 9.67 25.95 0.92
C ALA A 28 10.43 25.77 -0.42
N SER A 29 11.03 26.84 -0.95
CA SER A 29 11.77 26.85 -2.23
C SER A 29 13.26 26.47 -2.11
N ASP A 30 13.80 26.40 -0.88
CA ASP A 30 15.22 26.13 -0.62
C ASP A 30 15.55 24.65 -0.33
N LEU A 31 14.55 23.76 -0.43
CA LEU A 31 14.82 22.33 -0.34
C LEU A 31 15.49 21.88 -1.65
N PRO A 32 16.75 21.38 -1.62
CA PRO A 32 17.37 20.85 -2.82
C PRO A 32 16.52 19.69 -3.34
N GLY A 33 16.04 19.82 -4.58
CA GLY A 33 15.37 18.73 -5.27
C GLY A 33 16.31 17.53 -5.39
N PHE A 34 15.76 16.31 -5.26
CA PHE A 34 16.56 15.10 -5.41
C PHE A 34 17.07 14.96 -6.85
N SER A 35 18.35 14.63 -7.02
CA SER A 35 18.90 14.29 -8.33
C SER A 35 18.31 12.96 -8.86
N PRO A 36 18.29 12.73 -10.19
CA PRO A 36 17.81 11.47 -10.76
C PRO A 36 18.50 10.23 -10.20
N GLN A 37 19.78 10.32 -9.87
CA GLN A 37 20.57 9.23 -9.28
C GLN A 37 20.15 8.92 -7.85
N GLN A 38 19.85 9.95 -7.05
CA GLN A 38 19.34 9.78 -5.69
C GLN A 38 17.94 9.17 -5.70
N VAL A 39 17.08 9.60 -6.62
CA VAL A 39 15.74 9.00 -6.81
C VAL A 39 15.86 7.53 -7.20
N ALA A 40 16.69 7.20 -8.20
CA ALA A 40 16.92 5.82 -8.61
C ALA A 40 17.45 4.95 -7.45
N GLY A 41 18.43 5.45 -6.69
CA GLY A 41 18.96 4.75 -5.52
C GLY A 41 17.92 4.53 -4.41
N ALA A 42 17.03 5.50 -4.19
CA ALA A 42 15.92 5.35 -3.24
C ALA A 42 14.90 4.31 -3.72
N VAL A 43 14.54 4.33 -5.00
CA VAL A 43 13.64 3.34 -5.61
C VAL A 43 14.22 1.93 -5.51
N SER A 44 15.51 1.73 -5.82
CA SER A 44 16.15 0.42 -5.66
C SER A 44 16.09 -0.09 -4.23
N LYS A 45 16.31 0.78 -3.24
CA LYS A 45 16.19 0.41 -1.81
C LYS A 45 14.76 0.06 -1.43
N LEU A 46 13.76 0.78 -1.96
CA LEU A 46 12.36 0.46 -1.73
C LEU A 46 12.00 -0.90 -2.30
N ILE A 47 12.43 -1.22 -3.53
CA ILE A 47 12.25 -2.55 -4.14
C ILE A 47 12.85 -3.64 -3.25
N SER A 48 14.10 -3.45 -2.79
CA SER A 48 14.74 -4.43 -1.89
C SER A 48 14.00 -4.58 -0.57
N ALA A 49 13.52 -3.48 0.02
CA ALA A 49 12.72 -3.52 1.25
C ALA A 49 11.41 -4.28 1.04
N THR A 50 10.68 -4.00 -0.05
CA THR A 50 9.42 -4.70 -0.37
C THR A 50 9.62 -6.20 -0.60
N ILE A 51 10.71 -6.61 -1.26
CA ILE A 51 11.07 -8.03 -1.40
C ILE A 51 11.32 -8.65 -0.02
N GLY A 52 12.05 -7.95 0.86
CA GLY A 52 12.28 -8.37 2.24
C GLY A 52 10.99 -8.54 3.02
N ASP A 53 10.08 -7.58 2.93
CA ASP A 53 8.77 -7.64 3.60
C ASP A 53 7.94 -8.83 3.12
N CYS A 54 7.92 -9.07 1.81
CA CYS A 54 7.23 -10.22 1.23
C CYS A 54 7.84 -11.54 1.70
N ALA A 55 9.16 -11.66 1.72
CA ALA A 55 9.86 -12.84 2.22
C ALA A 55 9.55 -13.11 3.70
N VAL A 56 9.50 -12.06 4.54
CA VAL A 56 9.12 -12.19 5.95
C VAL A 56 7.71 -12.74 6.09
N VAL A 57 6.73 -12.22 5.35
CA VAL A 57 5.35 -12.72 5.39
C VAL A 57 5.26 -14.16 4.87
N PHE A 58 5.94 -14.46 3.76
CA PHE A 58 5.94 -15.79 3.14
C PHE A 58 6.58 -16.86 4.04
N SER A 59 7.63 -16.50 4.79
CA SER A 59 8.28 -17.40 5.75
C SER A 59 7.33 -17.90 6.85
N ARG A 60 6.25 -17.15 7.14
CA ARG A 60 5.24 -17.47 8.15
C ARG A 60 4.00 -18.15 7.56
N SER A 61 3.83 -18.12 6.24
CA SER A 61 2.68 -18.72 5.56
C SER A 61 2.89 -20.22 5.33
N THR A 62 1.93 -21.05 5.72
CA THR A 62 2.00 -22.51 5.52
C THR A 62 2.08 -22.91 4.05
N ALA A 63 1.48 -22.11 3.15
CA ALA A 63 1.53 -22.34 1.71
C ALA A 63 2.87 -21.97 1.08
N HIS A 64 3.68 -21.11 1.73
CA HIS A 64 4.87 -20.50 1.13
C HIS A 64 6.19 -20.84 1.82
N LYS A 65 6.18 -21.13 3.12
CA LYS A 65 7.38 -21.27 3.97
C LYS A 65 8.40 -22.34 3.54
N HIS A 66 8.02 -23.21 2.60
CA HIS A 66 8.86 -24.29 2.08
C HIS A 66 9.45 -23.99 0.70
N TYR A 67 9.11 -22.84 0.09
CA TYR A 67 9.77 -22.41 -1.15
C TYR A 67 11.21 -22.00 -0.89
N SER A 68 12.09 -22.31 -1.85
CA SER A 68 13.46 -21.80 -1.83
C SER A 68 13.45 -20.27 -1.94
N LEU A 69 14.53 -19.61 -1.51
CA LEU A 69 14.66 -18.17 -1.70
C LEU A 69 14.57 -17.78 -3.19
N ALA A 70 15.12 -18.61 -4.09
CA ALA A 70 15.03 -18.40 -5.53
C ALA A 70 13.59 -18.51 -6.05
N ASP A 71 12.78 -19.46 -5.54
CA ASP A 71 11.36 -19.54 -5.88
C ASP A 71 10.59 -18.32 -5.36
N ILE A 72 10.88 -17.88 -4.12
CA ILE A 72 10.26 -16.70 -3.50
C ILE A 72 10.59 -15.44 -4.30
N GLU A 73 11.86 -15.23 -4.65
CA GLU A 73 12.29 -14.14 -5.51
C GLU A 73 11.52 -14.17 -6.84
N TRP A 74 11.45 -15.32 -7.49
CA TRP A 74 10.77 -15.45 -8.77
C TRP A 74 9.26 -15.15 -8.70
N MET A 75 8.59 -15.52 -7.60
CA MET A 75 7.17 -15.25 -7.39
C MET A 75 6.88 -13.76 -7.13
N ILE A 76 7.77 -13.07 -6.41
CA ILE A 76 7.53 -11.70 -5.93
C ILE A 76 8.12 -10.65 -6.87
N LEU A 77 9.29 -10.90 -7.44
CA LEU A 77 10.06 -9.90 -8.18
C LEU A 77 9.25 -9.25 -9.31
N PRO A 78 8.53 -9.99 -10.19
CA PRO A 78 7.74 -9.36 -11.23
C PRO A 78 6.64 -8.45 -10.68
N ALA A 79 6.00 -8.83 -9.57
CA ALA A 79 5.00 -8.01 -8.89
C ALA A 79 5.60 -6.69 -8.39
N VAL A 80 6.75 -6.77 -7.72
CA VAL A 80 7.41 -5.61 -7.11
C VAL A 80 7.89 -4.64 -8.18
N VAL A 81 8.59 -5.12 -9.22
CA VAL A 81 9.13 -4.23 -10.26
C VAL A 81 8.03 -3.62 -11.15
N THR A 82 6.86 -4.25 -11.23
CA THR A 82 5.68 -3.70 -11.94
C THR A 82 4.80 -2.82 -11.06
N GLY A 83 5.09 -2.73 -9.75
CA GLY A 83 4.29 -1.99 -8.78
C GLY A 83 2.95 -2.66 -8.45
N GLN A 84 2.83 -3.97 -8.69
CA GLN A 84 1.61 -4.76 -8.50
C GLN A 84 1.64 -5.59 -7.21
N VAL A 85 2.06 -4.93 -6.12
CA VAL A 85 2.22 -5.50 -4.79
C VAL A 85 1.67 -4.54 -3.74
N TYR A 86 1.04 -5.08 -2.70
CA TYR A 86 0.65 -4.35 -1.52
C TYR A 86 1.08 -5.10 -0.27
N VAL A 87 1.79 -4.40 0.62
CA VAL A 87 2.22 -4.93 1.92
C VAL A 87 1.41 -4.23 3.01
N ALA A 88 0.63 -4.99 3.76
CA ALA A 88 -0.03 -4.49 4.96
C ALA A 88 0.94 -4.58 6.14
N GLU A 89 1.06 -3.48 6.87
CA GLU A 89 1.92 -3.37 8.05
C GLU A 89 1.06 -3.28 9.32
N ALA A 90 1.49 -3.95 10.38
CA ALA A 90 1.01 -3.68 11.73
C ALA A 90 2.02 -2.79 12.45
N GLN A 91 1.51 -1.82 13.22
CA GLN A 91 2.34 -0.97 14.06
C GLN A 91 2.33 -1.46 15.50
N HIS A 92 3.52 -1.65 16.06
CA HIS A 92 3.68 -1.93 17.47
C HIS A 92 3.39 -0.67 18.28
N LYS A 93 2.45 -0.74 19.22
CA LYS A 93 1.90 0.43 19.94
C LYS A 93 2.93 1.16 20.79
N GLU A 94 3.90 0.44 21.34
CA GLU A 94 4.87 1.00 22.30
C GLU A 94 6.14 1.53 21.61
N SER A 95 6.62 0.83 20.58
CA SER A 95 7.89 1.16 19.92
C SER A 95 7.70 1.95 18.62
N GLY A 96 6.47 2.03 18.11
CA GLY A 96 6.17 2.61 16.80
C GLY A 96 6.70 1.80 15.62
N ALA A 97 7.40 0.69 15.88
CA ALA A 97 7.98 -0.18 14.86
C ALA A 97 6.86 -0.79 13.99
N ARG A 98 7.12 -0.90 12.69
CA ARG A 98 6.21 -1.51 11.74
C ARG A 98 6.72 -2.89 11.36
N ALA A 99 5.80 -3.83 11.22
CA ALA A 99 6.09 -5.18 10.77
C ALA A 99 5.11 -5.57 9.66
N PRO A 100 5.59 -6.19 8.57
CA PRO A 100 4.72 -6.69 7.52
C PRO A 100 3.91 -7.88 8.06
N VAL A 101 2.59 -7.81 7.89
CA VAL A 101 1.63 -8.80 8.39
C VAL A 101 0.81 -9.45 7.30
N ALA A 102 0.69 -8.81 6.13
CA ALA A 102 0.07 -9.41 4.96
C ALA A 102 0.62 -8.85 3.64
N VAL A 103 0.49 -9.64 2.58
CA VAL A 103 0.89 -9.31 1.21
C VAL A 103 -0.23 -9.69 0.27
N VAL A 104 -0.49 -8.83 -0.70
CA VAL A 104 -1.36 -9.07 -1.85
C VAL A 104 -0.56 -8.80 -3.13
N LEU A 105 -0.51 -9.78 -4.03
CA LEU A 105 0.09 -9.67 -5.35
C LEU A 105 -1.01 -9.73 -6.40
N TRP A 106 -0.97 -8.84 -7.39
CA TRP A 106 -1.90 -8.86 -8.52
C TRP A 106 -1.17 -8.73 -9.84
N ALA A 107 -1.87 -9.05 -10.94
CA ALA A 107 -1.38 -8.84 -12.29
C ALA A 107 -2.46 -8.24 -13.17
N SER A 108 -2.05 -7.42 -14.13
CA SER A 108 -2.88 -6.90 -15.22
C SER A 108 -2.51 -7.64 -16.49
N VAL A 109 -3.29 -8.66 -16.83
CA VAL A 109 -2.94 -9.66 -17.84
C VAL A 109 -3.70 -9.47 -19.15
N SER A 110 -3.17 -10.04 -20.23
CA SER A 110 -3.85 -10.13 -21.52
C SER A 110 -5.05 -11.08 -21.47
N VAL A 111 -5.93 -10.99 -22.49
CA VAL A 111 -7.06 -11.92 -22.63
C VAL A 111 -6.60 -13.37 -22.80
N GLU A 112 -5.47 -13.60 -23.47
CA GLU A 112 -4.89 -14.94 -23.63
C GLU A 112 -4.44 -15.53 -22.28
N THR A 113 -3.72 -14.74 -21.48
CA THR A 113 -3.28 -15.14 -20.15
C THR A 113 -4.48 -15.33 -19.21
N ASP A 114 -5.52 -14.48 -19.30
CA ASP A 114 -6.78 -14.64 -18.57
C ASP A 114 -7.45 -15.99 -18.85
N GLN A 115 -7.60 -16.36 -20.13
CA GLN A 115 -8.18 -17.65 -20.52
C GLN A 115 -7.37 -18.83 -19.98
N ARG A 116 -6.04 -18.73 -20.01
CA ARG A 116 -5.14 -19.75 -19.46
C ARG A 116 -5.26 -19.88 -17.94
N LEU A 117 -5.34 -18.78 -17.21
CA LEU A 117 -5.60 -18.78 -15.76
C LEU A 117 -6.96 -19.42 -15.46
N MET A 118 -7.99 -19.06 -16.21
CA MET A 118 -9.34 -19.60 -16.04
C MET A 118 -9.42 -21.11 -16.29
N ALA A 119 -8.68 -21.62 -17.27
CA ALA A 119 -8.68 -23.03 -17.62
C ALA A 119 -7.97 -23.92 -16.59
N ASN A 120 -7.14 -23.37 -15.69
CA ASN A 120 -6.39 -24.17 -14.71
C ASN A 120 -6.48 -23.63 -13.28
N ILE A 121 -7.67 -23.20 -12.86
CA ILE A 121 -7.96 -22.85 -11.47
C ILE A 121 -7.52 -24.00 -10.55
N GLY A 122 -6.84 -23.66 -9.44
CA GLY A 122 -6.35 -24.65 -8.46
C GLY A 122 -5.05 -25.33 -8.82
N GLN A 123 -4.55 -25.14 -10.04
CA GLN A 123 -3.19 -25.56 -10.39
C GLN A 123 -2.21 -24.45 -10.07
N LYS A 124 -0.97 -24.83 -9.75
CA LYS A 124 0.14 -23.88 -9.57
C LYS A 124 0.58 -23.32 -10.92
N ILE A 125 -0.20 -22.40 -11.49
CA ILE A 125 0.22 -21.66 -12.67
C ILE A 125 1.19 -20.57 -12.25
N ARG A 126 2.33 -20.55 -12.93
CA ARG A 126 3.38 -19.55 -12.80
C ARG A 126 3.27 -18.57 -13.98
N LEU A 127 3.09 -17.28 -13.71
CA LEU A 127 3.11 -16.22 -14.73
C LEU A 127 4.55 -15.89 -15.10
N ARG A 128 4.87 -15.79 -16.39
CA ARG A 128 6.16 -15.25 -16.83
C ARG A 128 6.23 -13.75 -16.52
N PRO A 129 7.44 -13.17 -16.33
CA PRO A 129 7.58 -11.76 -15.98
C PRO A 129 6.86 -10.79 -16.93
N ASP A 130 6.86 -11.06 -18.24
CA ASP A 130 6.17 -10.28 -19.28
C ASP A 130 4.64 -10.35 -19.17
N GLU A 131 4.10 -11.39 -18.55
CA GLU A 131 2.64 -11.58 -18.42
C GLU A 131 2.03 -10.72 -17.32
N TRP A 132 2.81 -10.32 -16.31
CA TRP A 132 2.31 -9.58 -15.15
C TRP A 132 1.64 -8.25 -15.52
N LYS A 133 2.09 -7.59 -16.59
CA LYS A 133 1.55 -6.32 -17.09
C LYS A 133 1.30 -6.39 -18.60
N SER A 134 0.62 -7.44 -19.04
CA SER A 134 0.40 -7.79 -20.45
C SER A 134 -0.95 -7.33 -21.02
N GLY A 135 -1.85 -6.78 -20.20
CA GLY A 135 -3.15 -6.30 -20.65
C GLY A 135 -3.95 -5.64 -19.54
N ASP A 136 -5.28 -5.61 -19.67
CA ASP A 136 -6.18 -4.86 -18.80
C ASP A 136 -7.03 -5.74 -17.85
N VAL A 137 -6.88 -7.07 -17.89
CA VAL A 137 -7.65 -7.97 -17.03
C VAL A 137 -6.94 -8.13 -15.68
N LEU A 138 -7.57 -7.69 -14.60
CA LEU A 138 -6.97 -7.74 -13.27
C LEU A 138 -7.23 -9.08 -12.56
N TRP A 139 -6.17 -9.65 -12.02
CA TRP A 139 -6.20 -10.87 -11.20
C TRP A 139 -5.47 -10.67 -9.89
N ILE A 140 -6.07 -11.10 -8.77
CA ILE A 140 -5.32 -11.41 -7.56
C ILE A 140 -4.59 -12.74 -7.80
N ILE A 141 -3.27 -12.69 -7.81
CA ILE A 141 -2.41 -13.84 -8.14
C ILE A 141 -2.03 -14.61 -6.88
N ASP A 142 -1.70 -13.88 -5.81
CA ASP A 142 -1.26 -14.49 -4.57
C ASP A 142 -1.56 -13.61 -3.36
N VAL A 143 -1.81 -14.24 -2.22
CA VAL A 143 -2.06 -13.59 -0.93
C VAL A 143 -1.42 -14.40 0.19
N ALA A 144 -0.80 -13.71 1.14
CA ALA A 144 -0.23 -14.35 2.32
C ALA A 144 -0.30 -13.42 3.53
N GLY A 145 -0.50 -13.98 4.72
CA GLY A 145 -0.45 -13.21 5.97
C GLY A 145 -1.60 -13.50 6.93
N ASP A 146 -1.73 -12.62 7.91
CA ASP A 146 -2.83 -12.65 8.87
C ASP A 146 -4.19 -12.45 8.15
N PRO A 147 -5.21 -13.29 8.39
CA PRO A 147 -6.50 -13.19 7.71
C PRO A 147 -7.20 -11.83 7.89
N THR A 148 -7.09 -11.21 9.06
CA THR A 148 -7.72 -9.91 9.33
C THR A 148 -7.00 -8.80 8.57
N ALA A 149 -5.67 -8.82 8.58
CA ALA A 149 -4.86 -7.89 7.81
C ALA A 149 -5.08 -8.04 6.29
N LEU A 150 -5.20 -9.28 5.79
CA LEU A 150 -5.53 -9.58 4.39
C LEU A 150 -6.88 -9.01 3.98
N ALA A 151 -7.93 -9.24 4.78
CA ALA A 151 -9.25 -8.67 4.52
C ALA A 151 -9.22 -7.13 4.52
N GLY A 152 -8.45 -6.52 5.42
CA GLY A 152 -8.19 -5.08 5.42
C GLY A 152 -7.50 -4.60 4.13
N ALA A 153 -6.43 -5.28 3.73
CA ALA A 153 -5.66 -4.97 2.53
C ALA A 153 -6.51 -5.06 1.25
N LEU A 154 -7.27 -6.15 1.09
CA LEU A 154 -8.14 -6.36 -0.07
C LEU A 154 -9.24 -5.29 -0.17
N ARG A 155 -9.85 -4.89 0.95
CA ARG A 155 -10.82 -3.78 0.97
C ARG A 155 -10.19 -2.45 0.59
N GLN A 156 -8.99 -2.16 1.12
CA GLN A 156 -8.27 -0.95 0.78
C GLN A 156 -7.93 -0.91 -0.72
N LEU A 157 -7.45 -2.02 -1.28
CA LEU A 157 -7.16 -2.13 -2.71
C LEU A 157 -8.41 -1.96 -3.57
N ALA A 158 -9.55 -2.53 -3.17
CA ALA A 158 -10.81 -2.40 -3.87
C ALA A 158 -11.24 -0.94 -4.06
N VAL A 159 -11.08 -0.10 -3.03
CA VAL A 159 -11.50 1.31 -3.08
C VAL A 159 -10.44 2.28 -3.60
N THR A 160 -9.18 1.83 -3.73
CA THR A 160 -8.05 2.65 -4.18
C THR A 160 -7.56 2.24 -5.57
N VAL A 161 -6.80 1.15 -5.65
CA VAL A 161 -6.14 0.67 -6.89
C VAL A 161 -7.15 0.11 -7.88
N PHE A 162 -8.18 -0.59 -7.40
CA PHE A 162 -9.15 -1.30 -8.23
C PHE A 162 -10.51 -0.61 -8.31
N LYS A 163 -10.53 0.69 -8.00
CA LYS A 163 -11.76 1.47 -8.04
C LYS A 163 -12.36 1.39 -9.44
N ASP A 164 -13.65 1.05 -9.50
CA ASP A 164 -14.43 0.92 -10.75
C ASP A 164 -13.89 -0.11 -11.75
N ARG A 165 -13.06 -1.07 -11.27
CA ARG A 165 -12.47 -2.14 -12.08
C ARG A 165 -12.90 -3.50 -11.55
N SER A 166 -13.29 -4.41 -12.45
CA SER A 166 -13.46 -5.83 -12.12
C SER A 166 -12.10 -6.47 -11.85
N VAL A 167 -12.03 -7.26 -10.78
CA VAL A 167 -10.80 -7.95 -10.37
C VAL A 167 -11.15 -9.39 -10.06
N LYS A 168 -10.55 -10.31 -10.80
CA LYS A 168 -10.74 -11.74 -10.61
C LYS A 168 -9.92 -12.22 -9.42
N ILE A 169 -10.55 -13.02 -8.57
CA ILE A 169 -9.89 -13.70 -7.44
C ILE A 169 -10.38 -15.13 -7.37
N VAL A 170 -9.47 -16.07 -7.13
CA VAL A 170 -9.83 -17.45 -6.82
C VAL A 170 -10.17 -17.54 -5.33
N ILE A 171 -11.37 -17.99 -5.01
CA ILE A 171 -11.79 -18.25 -3.65
C ILE A 171 -12.11 -19.74 -3.47
N SER A 172 -11.98 -20.20 -2.23
CA SER A 172 -12.28 -21.57 -1.83
C SER A 172 -13.57 -21.58 -1.02
N ASP A 173 -14.64 -22.16 -1.57
CA ASP A 173 -15.91 -22.41 -0.86
C ASP A 173 -15.85 -23.74 -0.06
N GLY A 174 -14.76 -24.48 -0.18
CA GLY A 174 -14.45 -25.71 0.57
C GLY A 174 -13.16 -26.37 0.07
N PRO A 175 -12.65 -27.45 0.71
CA PRO A 175 -11.32 -28.01 0.44
C PRO A 175 -11.00 -28.34 -1.03
N SER A 176 -12.02 -28.60 -1.85
CA SER A 176 -11.89 -28.90 -3.28
C SER A 176 -12.83 -28.07 -4.16
N GLN A 177 -13.50 -27.05 -3.60
CA GLN A 177 -14.44 -26.21 -4.34
C GLN A 177 -13.82 -24.83 -4.52
N LEU A 178 -13.06 -24.68 -5.60
CA LEU A 178 -12.50 -23.41 -6.02
C LEU A 178 -13.40 -22.78 -7.07
N ARG A 179 -13.62 -21.47 -6.96
CA ARG A 179 -14.27 -20.68 -8.02
C ARG A 179 -13.56 -19.36 -8.20
N VAL A 180 -13.75 -18.77 -9.37
CA VAL A 180 -13.41 -17.36 -9.59
C VAL A 180 -14.59 -16.49 -9.24
N ALA A 181 -14.31 -15.42 -8.51
CA ALA A 181 -15.25 -14.39 -8.13
C ALA A 181 -14.68 -13.02 -8.51
N ASP A 182 -15.55 -12.01 -8.53
CA ASP A 182 -15.11 -10.62 -8.54
C ASP A 182 -14.81 -10.17 -7.10
N LEU A 183 -13.68 -9.49 -6.90
CA LEU A 183 -13.23 -9.02 -5.59
C LEU A 183 -14.27 -8.11 -4.91
N HIS A 184 -14.99 -7.28 -5.66
CA HIS A 184 -15.98 -6.36 -5.09
C HIS A 184 -17.19 -7.11 -4.55
N GLU A 185 -17.59 -8.21 -5.19
CA GLU A 185 -18.67 -9.08 -4.69
C GLU A 185 -18.27 -9.76 -3.39
N VAL A 186 -17.02 -10.25 -3.30
CA VAL A 186 -16.49 -10.93 -2.10
C VAL A 186 -16.36 -9.97 -0.91
N ASN A 187 -16.09 -8.68 -1.16
CA ASN A 187 -15.93 -7.67 -0.12
C ASN A 187 -17.25 -7.06 0.38
N THR A 188 -18.41 -7.45 -0.17
CA THR A 188 -19.69 -6.98 0.34
C THR A 188 -20.00 -7.63 1.70
N PRO A 189 -20.25 -6.84 2.77
CA PRO A 189 -20.73 -7.39 4.02
C PRO A 189 -22.08 -8.05 3.76
N THR A 190 -22.22 -9.34 4.07
CA THR A 190 -23.52 -10.00 4.04
C THR A 190 -24.47 -9.25 4.99
N PRO A 191 -25.64 -8.76 4.54
CA PRO A 191 -26.58 -8.13 5.45
C PRO A 191 -27.04 -9.18 6.47
N HIS A 192 -26.75 -8.95 7.75
CA HIS A 192 -27.29 -9.77 8.83
C HIS A 192 -28.82 -9.71 8.76
N SER A 193 -29.44 -10.84 8.43
CA SER A 193 -30.88 -11.04 8.54
C SER A 193 -31.25 -10.94 10.03
N ASN A 194 -31.74 -9.77 10.42
CA ASN A 194 -32.39 -9.57 11.71
C ASN A 194 -33.73 -10.32 11.70
N THR A 195 -33.71 -11.61 12.01
CA THR A 195 -34.92 -12.35 12.35
C THR A 195 -35.33 -11.94 13.76
N GLY A 196 -35.95 -10.77 13.84
CA GLY A 196 -36.70 -10.33 15.02
C GLY A 196 -37.89 -11.25 15.21
N ALA A 197 -37.71 -12.27 16.04
CA ALA A 197 -38.79 -13.00 16.66
C ALA A 197 -39.69 -11.99 17.38
N ARG A 198 -40.90 -11.79 16.86
CA ARG A 198 -41.96 -11.11 17.59
C ARG A 198 -42.83 -12.19 18.22
N ALA A 199 -42.64 -12.34 19.52
CA ALA A 199 -43.46 -13.16 20.39
C ALA A 199 -44.95 -12.80 20.23
N GLY A 200 -45.77 -13.83 20.12
CA GLY A 200 -47.19 -13.82 20.46
C GLY A 200 -47.40 -14.72 21.67
#